data_AF-A0A7L4HHY4-F1
#
_entry.id   AF-A0A7L4HHY4-F1
#
_cell.length_a   1.000
_cell.length_b   1.000
_cell.length_c   1.000
_cell.angle_alpha   90.00
_cell.angle_beta   90.00
_cell.angle_gamma   90.00
#
_symmetry.space_group_name_H-M   'P 1'
#
loop_
_entity.id
_entity.type
_entity.pdbx_description
1 polymer ?
#
loop_
_entity_poly.entity_id
_entity_poly.type
_entity_poly.pdbx_seq_one_letter_code
_entity_poly.pdbx_strand_id
1 'polypeptide(L)'
;SFVLVNSVAMEGDGCAVCRTSEAKLVALSHKLNCSQQKPNHSNKRCSDAEKLPASEPILLQHYPLYRKSDAECSGEDSAPPEEKNIPFKEKYDVLSQEASQKLIWWFHPRLILSGHTHSACEVLHAGKIPEISVPSFSWRNRNNPSFIMGSITPTDFSLQKCFLPYESRVFAIYCAAGALLVILILAHFQLLTPPFYFAQRLISKHKAV
;
A
#
# COMPACT_ATOMS: atom_id res chain seq x y z
N SER A 1 -11.52 -1.38 -17.32
CA SER A 1 -11.02 0.01 -17.35
C SER A 1 -10.52 0.43 -15.98
N PHE A 2 -9.64 1.44 -15.90
CA PHE A 2 -9.19 2.05 -14.64
C PHE A 2 -9.64 3.51 -14.60
N VAL A 3 -10.07 3.97 -13.44
CA VAL A 3 -10.38 5.39 -13.20
C VAL A 3 -9.48 5.87 -12.08
N LEU A 4 -8.61 6.81 -12.41
CA LEU A 4 -7.73 7.46 -11.44
C LEU A 4 -8.46 8.65 -10.85
N VAL A 5 -8.61 8.66 -9.52
CA VAL A 5 -9.24 9.75 -8.78
C VAL A 5 -8.15 10.50 -8.02
N ASN A 6 -8.06 11.80 -8.27
CA ASN A 6 -7.29 12.68 -7.39
C ASN A 6 -8.08 12.87 -6.10
N SER A 7 -7.84 12.00 -5.11
CA SER A 7 -8.62 11.98 -3.86
C SER A 7 -8.48 13.27 -3.05
N VAL A 8 -7.35 13.99 -3.16
CA VAL A 8 -7.17 15.30 -2.49
C VAL A 8 -8.11 16.36 -3.09
N ALA A 9 -8.47 16.23 -4.37
CA ALA A 9 -9.43 17.13 -5.01
C ALA A 9 -10.90 16.79 -4.67
N MET A 10 -11.15 15.76 -3.86
CA MET A 10 -12.48 15.34 -3.41
C MET A 10 -12.83 15.89 -2.01
N GLU A 11 -12.20 16.99 -1.59
CA GLU A 11 -12.41 17.67 -0.31
C GLU A 11 -13.84 18.20 -0.10
N GLY A 12 -14.51 18.56 -1.20
CA GLY A 12 -15.86 19.12 -1.19
C GLY A 12 -15.94 20.59 -0.76
N ASP A 13 -14.82 21.30 -0.67
CA ASP A 13 -14.72 22.73 -0.35
C ASP A 13 -15.00 23.66 -1.55
N GLY A 14 -15.12 23.08 -2.75
CA GLY A 14 -15.35 23.84 -3.97
C GLY A 14 -14.14 24.62 -4.46
N CYS A 15 -12.91 24.23 -4.10
CA CYS A 15 -11.69 24.80 -4.65
C CYS A 15 -11.65 24.69 -6.19
N ALA A 16 -10.91 25.58 -6.88
CA ALA A 16 -10.90 25.59 -8.35
C ALA A 16 -10.46 24.24 -8.97
N VAL A 17 -9.44 23.62 -8.39
CA VAL A 17 -8.96 22.29 -8.78
C VAL A 17 -9.98 21.21 -8.45
N CYS A 18 -10.66 21.33 -7.31
CA CYS A 18 -11.68 20.40 -6.82
C CYS A 18 -12.88 20.37 -7.77
N ARG A 19 -13.44 21.54 -8.10
CA ARG A 19 -14.55 21.67 -9.07
C ARG A 19 -14.19 21.11 -10.44
N THR A 20 -12.98 21.41 -10.91
CA THR A 20 -12.49 20.93 -12.22
C THR A 20 -12.33 19.41 -12.23
N SER A 21 -11.79 18.85 -11.15
CA SER A 21 -11.63 17.40 -11.00
C SER A 21 -12.98 16.69 -10.93
N GLU A 22 -13.91 17.22 -10.14
CA GLU A 22 -15.28 16.70 -10.01
C GLU A 22 -16.03 16.75 -11.35
N ALA A 23 -15.96 17.88 -12.07
CA ALA A 23 -16.58 18.00 -13.40
C ALA A 23 -16.03 16.98 -14.40
N LYS A 24 -14.72 16.72 -14.39
CA LYS A 24 -14.10 15.68 -15.22
C LYS A 24 -14.59 14.27 -14.85
N LEU A 25 -14.71 13.98 -13.55
CA LEU A 25 -15.23 12.69 -13.07
C LEU A 25 -16.69 12.48 -13.47
N VAL A 26 -17.53 13.52 -13.37
CA VAL A 26 -18.93 13.48 -13.82
C VAL A 26 -19.03 13.28 -15.34
N ALA A 27 -18.21 13.96 -16.13
CA ALA A 27 -18.18 13.76 -17.58
C ALA A 27 -17.73 12.33 -17.95
N LEU A 28 -16.72 11.80 -17.24
CA LEU A 28 -16.22 10.45 -17.45
C LEU A 28 -17.25 9.39 -17.05
N SER A 29 -17.94 9.58 -15.92
CA SER A 29 -18.99 8.65 -15.48
C SER A 29 -20.13 8.58 -16.47
N HIS A 30 -20.53 9.71 -17.07
CA HIS A 30 -21.50 9.73 -18.16
C HIS A 30 -21.05 8.87 -19.35
N LYS A 31 -19.80 9.06 -19.83
CA LYS A 31 -19.26 8.26 -20.95
C LYS A 31 -19.23 6.77 -20.65
N LEU A 32 -18.77 6.38 -19.45
CA LEU A 32 -18.69 4.97 -19.03
C LEU A 32 -20.09 4.35 -18.91
N ASN A 33 -21.02 5.03 -18.25
CA ASN A 33 -22.40 4.55 -18.08
C ASN A 33 -23.11 4.41 -19.43
N CYS A 34 -22.90 5.34 -20.37
CA CYS A 34 -23.40 5.22 -21.74
C CYS A 34 -22.81 4.01 -22.49
N SER A 35 -21.54 3.72 -22.27
CA SER A 35 -20.84 2.60 -22.91
C SER A 35 -21.30 1.23 -22.41
N GLN A 36 -21.79 1.17 -21.17
CA GLN A 36 -22.32 -0.04 -20.54
C GLN A 36 -23.80 -0.30 -20.85
N GLN A 37 -24.51 0.63 -21.52
CA GLN A 37 -25.92 0.45 -21.87
C GLN A 37 -26.11 -0.69 -22.88
N LYS A 38 -27.15 -1.50 -22.66
CA LYS A 38 -27.54 -2.55 -23.60
C LYS A 38 -28.03 -1.94 -24.93
N PRO A 39 -27.77 -2.59 -26.09
CA PRO A 39 -28.10 -2.05 -27.41
C PRO A 39 -29.57 -1.65 -27.60
N ASN A 40 -30.50 -2.34 -26.91
CA ASN A 40 -31.95 -2.15 -27.08
C ASN A 40 -32.54 -1.00 -26.23
N HIS A 41 -31.73 -0.30 -25.44
CA HIS A 41 -32.16 0.84 -24.62
C HIS A 41 -31.18 2.01 -24.74
N SER A 42 -30.85 2.43 -25.97
CA SER A 42 -30.04 3.63 -26.18
C SER A 42 -30.81 4.87 -25.73
N ASN A 43 -30.44 5.43 -24.58
CA ASN A 43 -30.97 6.71 -24.14
C ASN A 43 -30.52 7.81 -25.12
N LYS A 44 -31.42 8.72 -25.52
CA LYS A 44 -31.05 9.89 -26.37
C LYS A 44 -29.88 10.69 -25.78
N ARG A 45 -29.72 10.68 -24.45
CA ARG A 45 -28.60 11.33 -23.74
C ARG A 45 -27.22 10.74 -24.05
N CYS A 46 -27.15 9.54 -24.62
CA CYS A 46 -25.91 8.85 -24.96
C CYS A 46 -25.58 8.89 -26.47
N SER A 47 -26.34 9.63 -27.28
CA SER A 47 -26.11 9.70 -28.74
C SER A 47 -24.72 10.22 -29.10
N ASP A 48 -24.24 11.20 -28.34
CA ASP A 48 -23.00 11.92 -28.63
C ASP A 48 -21.84 11.46 -27.72
N ALA A 49 -22.09 10.44 -26.89
CA ALA A 49 -21.09 9.92 -25.97
C ALA A 49 -20.11 9.00 -26.71
N GLU A 50 -18.83 9.31 -26.58
CA GLU A 50 -17.74 8.43 -26.99
C GLU A 50 -17.88 7.05 -26.33
N LYS A 51 -17.84 5.98 -27.14
CA LYS A 51 -17.94 4.61 -26.66
C LYS A 51 -16.59 4.12 -26.14
N LEU A 52 -16.54 3.87 -24.84
CA LEU A 52 -15.42 3.25 -24.13
C LEU A 52 -15.65 1.74 -23.99
N PRO A 53 -14.61 0.95 -23.67
CA PRO A 53 -14.78 -0.47 -23.34
C PRO A 53 -15.80 -0.66 -22.20
N ALA A 54 -16.85 -1.44 -22.48
CA ALA A 54 -17.93 -1.74 -21.54
C ALA A 54 -17.44 -2.68 -20.42
N SER A 55 -16.76 -2.12 -19.43
CA SER A 55 -16.31 -2.81 -18.23
C SER A 55 -16.59 -1.96 -17.00
N GLU A 56 -16.96 -2.60 -15.90
CA GLU A 56 -17.01 -1.95 -14.59
C GLU A 56 -15.58 -1.50 -14.22
N PRO A 57 -15.36 -0.22 -13.90
CA PRO A 57 -14.02 0.29 -13.68
C PRO A 57 -13.45 -0.20 -12.35
N ILE A 58 -12.12 -0.21 -12.28
CA ILE A 58 -11.38 -0.25 -11.03
C ILE A 58 -11.04 1.18 -10.65
N LEU A 59 -11.42 1.62 -9.44
CA LEU A 59 -11.01 2.94 -8.93
C LEU A 59 -9.62 2.84 -8.31
N LEU A 60 -8.76 3.78 -8.70
CA LEU A 60 -7.43 3.96 -8.13
C LEU A 60 -7.36 5.33 -7.49
N GLN A 61 -7.06 5.37 -6.19
CA GLN A 61 -6.95 6.62 -5.44
C GLN A 61 -5.99 6.50 -4.27
N HIS A 62 -5.59 7.62 -3.66
CA HIS A 62 -4.69 7.58 -2.52
C HIS A 62 -5.45 7.40 -1.20
N TYR A 63 -6.41 8.28 -0.92
CA TYR A 63 -7.19 8.23 0.32
C TYR A 63 -8.25 7.14 0.21
N PRO A 64 -8.50 6.32 1.25
CA PRO A 64 -9.58 5.34 1.24
C PRO A 64 -10.96 5.99 1.09
N LEU A 65 -11.96 5.21 0.70
CA LEU A 65 -13.34 5.64 0.90
C LEU A 65 -13.64 5.74 2.40
N TYR A 66 -14.72 6.45 2.70
CA TYR A 66 -15.21 6.63 4.05
C TYR A 66 -15.43 5.30 4.76
N ARG A 67 -14.74 5.14 5.89
CA ARG A 67 -14.97 4.13 6.91
C ARG A 67 -14.67 4.74 8.28
N LYS A 68 -15.31 4.25 9.33
CA LYS A 68 -15.19 4.84 10.68
C LYS A 68 -13.79 4.70 11.26
N SER A 69 -13.13 3.58 11.02
CA SER A 69 -11.78 3.25 11.47
C SER A 69 -11.31 1.99 10.75
N ASP A 70 -10.12 1.49 11.12
CA ASP A 70 -9.58 0.21 10.65
C ASP A 70 -9.99 -0.98 11.55
N ALA A 71 -11.00 -0.85 12.41
CA ALA A 71 -11.31 -1.84 13.44
C ALA A 71 -11.65 -3.23 12.89
N GLU A 72 -12.35 -3.26 11.75
CA GLU A 72 -12.76 -4.46 11.03
C GLU A 72 -11.65 -5.02 10.13
N CYS A 73 -10.54 -4.30 9.95
CA CYS A 73 -9.42 -4.76 9.14
C CYS A 73 -8.70 -5.91 9.87
N SER A 74 -8.25 -6.87 9.08
CA SER A 74 -7.53 -8.05 9.54
C SER A 74 -6.32 -8.35 8.66
N GLY A 75 -5.45 -9.24 9.14
CA GLY A 75 -4.20 -9.61 8.46
C GLY A 75 -2.96 -9.20 9.25
N GLU A 76 -1.82 -9.75 8.86
CA GLU A 76 -0.54 -9.50 9.54
C GLU A 76 -0.06 -8.06 9.36
N ASP A 77 -0.38 -7.44 8.22
CA ASP A 77 -0.03 -6.07 7.85
C ASP A 77 -1.16 -5.05 8.08
N SER A 78 -2.21 -5.43 8.82
CA SER A 78 -3.23 -4.48 9.28
C SER A 78 -2.69 -3.54 10.36
N ALA A 79 -3.40 -2.45 10.63
CA ALA A 79 -3.07 -1.58 11.76
C ALA A 79 -3.06 -2.38 13.08
N PRO A 80 -2.16 -2.07 14.02
CA PRO A 80 -2.12 -2.73 15.32
C PRO A 80 -3.40 -2.44 16.12
N PRO A 81 -3.78 -3.30 17.10
CA PRO A 81 -5.04 -3.16 17.85
C PRO A 81 -5.27 -1.79 18.50
N GLU A 82 -4.19 -1.15 18.93
CA GLU A 82 -4.19 0.17 19.57
C GLU A 82 -4.55 1.29 18.59
N GLU A 83 -4.20 1.13 17.30
CA GLU A 83 -4.44 2.14 16.26
C GLU A 83 -5.73 1.88 15.49
N LYS A 84 -6.07 0.62 15.23
CA LYS A 84 -7.18 0.27 14.33
C LYS A 84 -8.56 0.72 14.84
N ASN A 85 -8.70 0.90 16.15
CA ASN A 85 -9.96 1.37 16.76
C ASN A 85 -10.07 2.90 16.81
N ILE A 86 -9.02 3.63 16.45
CA ILE A 86 -9.03 5.10 16.45
C ILE A 86 -9.97 5.56 15.33
N PRO A 87 -10.98 6.40 15.63
CA PRO A 87 -11.86 6.93 14.61
C PRO A 87 -11.10 7.79 13.59
N PHE A 88 -11.35 7.54 12.31
CA PHE A 88 -10.80 8.34 11.24
C PHE A 88 -11.48 9.70 11.12
N LYS A 89 -10.66 10.69 10.81
CA LYS A 89 -11.11 12.03 10.43
C LYS A 89 -11.35 12.08 8.93
N GLU A 90 -12.59 12.36 8.55
CA GLU A 90 -12.94 12.64 7.16
C GLU A 90 -12.06 13.76 6.58
N LYS A 91 -11.75 13.64 5.28
CA LYS A 91 -10.91 14.57 4.51
C LYS A 91 -9.45 14.63 4.94
N TYR A 92 -9.07 13.80 5.91
CA TYR A 92 -7.69 13.66 6.35
C TYR A 92 -7.23 12.21 6.26
N ASP A 93 -7.85 11.30 7.01
CA ASP A 93 -7.49 9.87 6.99
C ASP A 93 -8.22 9.11 5.86
N VAL A 94 -9.42 9.58 5.50
CA VAL A 94 -10.31 8.99 4.50
C VAL A 94 -11.05 10.08 3.73
N LEU A 95 -11.63 9.76 2.58
CA LEU A 95 -12.58 10.67 1.91
C LEU A 95 -13.82 10.91 2.77
N SER A 96 -14.52 12.03 2.52
CA SER A 96 -15.80 12.25 3.18
C SER A 96 -16.85 11.21 2.76
N GLN A 97 -17.88 11.04 3.58
CA GLN A 97 -19.00 10.14 3.26
C GLN A 97 -19.68 10.55 1.94
N GLU A 98 -19.85 11.85 1.69
CA GLU A 98 -20.46 12.35 0.46
C GLU A 98 -19.58 12.10 -0.76
N ALA A 99 -18.27 12.37 -0.66
CA ALA A 99 -17.32 12.10 -1.74
C ALA A 99 -17.28 10.61 -2.09
N SER A 100 -17.28 9.76 -1.07
CA SER A 100 -17.28 8.31 -1.23
C SER A 100 -18.54 7.80 -1.92
N GLN A 101 -19.70 8.31 -1.48
CA GLN A 101 -20.99 7.95 -2.08
C GLN A 101 -21.10 8.42 -3.54
N LYS A 102 -20.57 9.61 -3.86
CA LYS A 102 -20.50 10.12 -5.24
C LYS A 102 -19.68 9.19 -6.13
N LEU A 103 -18.49 8.77 -5.69
CA LEU A 103 -17.62 7.89 -6.48
C LEU A 103 -18.25 6.52 -6.74
N ILE A 104 -18.85 5.91 -5.71
CA ILE A 104 -19.59 4.65 -5.85
C ILE A 104 -20.76 4.82 -6.84
N TRP A 105 -21.53 5.89 -6.69
CA TRP A 105 -22.70 6.16 -7.53
C TRP A 105 -22.35 6.46 -8.98
N TRP A 106 -21.28 7.21 -9.22
CA TRP A 106 -20.88 7.57 -10.57
C TRP A 106 -20.33 6.40 -11.35
N PHE A 107 -19.51 5.57 -10.70
CA PHE A 107 -18.68 4.60 -11.41
C PHE A 107 -19.11 3.15 -11.25
N HIS A 108 -19.89 2.81 -10.21
CA HIS A 108 -20.26 1.43 -9.88
C HIS A 108 -19.05 0.47 -9.99
N PRO A 109 -17.93 0.76 -9.30
CA PRO A 109 -16.70 0.03 -9.52
C PRO A 109 -16.79 -1.41 -9.02
N ARG A 110 -16.04 -2.29 -9.67
CA ARG A 110 -15.89 -3.68 -9.24
C ARG A 110 -14.78 -3.91 -8.23
N LEU A 111 -13.85 -2.96 -8.12
CA LEU A 111 -12.74 -2.97 -7.17
C LEU A 111 -12.27 -1.53 -6.93
N ILE A 112 -11.86 -1.25 -5.70
CA ILE A 112 -11.23 0.01 -5.31
C ILE A 112 -9.87 -0.32 -4.72
N LEU A 113 -8.81 0.34 -5.20
CA LEU A 113 -7.48 0.27 -4.61
C LEU A 113 -7.13 1.63 -4.03
N SER A 114 -6.83 1.65 -2.74
CA SER A 114 -6.47 2.83 -1.97
C SER A 114 -5.16 2.64 -1.20
N GLY A 115 -4.79 3.61 -0.37
CA GLY A 115 -3.62 3.53 0.52
C GLY A 115 -3.76 4.49 1.69
N HIS A 116 -2.81 5.43 1.81
CA HIS A 116 -2.78 6.54 2.78
C HIS A 116 -2.57 6.15 4.25
N THR A 117 -3.35 5.24 4.83
CA THR A 117 -3.25 4.86 6.26
C THR A 117 -1.97 4.09 6.60
N HIS A 118 -1.16 3.80 5.57
CA HIS A 118 0.01 2.93 5.57
C HIS A 118 -0.29 1.47 5.96
N SER A 119 -1.48 1.16 6.46
CA SER A 119 -1.98 -0.14 6.88
C SER A 119 -2.76 -0.86 5.79
N ALA A 120 -2.63 -2.18 5.75
CA ALA A 120 -3.46 -2.99 4.88
C ALA A 120 -4.88 -3.04 5.46
N CYS A 121 -5.87 -2.84 4.62
CA CYS A 121 -7.25 -3.06 5.01
C CYS A 121 -8.07 -3.52 3.81
N GLU A 122 -8.98 -4.46 4.06
CA GLU A 122 -9.96 -4.92 3.09
C GLU A 122 -11.35 -4.62 3.64
N VAL A 123 -12.14 -3.85 2.89
CA VAL A 123 -13.49 -3.41 3.28
C VAL A 123 -14.46 -3.69 2.15
N LEU A 124 -15.67 -4.11 2.49
CA LEU A 124 -16.74 -4.35 1.53
C LEU A 124 -17.78 -3.22 1.59
N HIS A 125 -17.78 -2.35 0.59
CA HIS A 125 -18.73 -1.24 0.47
C HIS A 125 -20.05 -1.70 -0.15
N ALA A 126 -21.16 -1.21 0.42
CA ALA A 126 -22.53 -1.56 -0.01
C ALA A 126 -22.77 -3.09 -0.14
N GLY A 127 -22.03 -3.91 0.62
CA GLY A 127 -22.11 -5.37 0.59
C GLY A 127 -21.62 -6.03 -0.71
N LYS A 128 -21.00 -5.30 -1.63
CA LYS A 128 -20.61 -5.85 -2.95
C LYS A 128 -19.32 -5.30 -3.55
N ILE A 129 -18.85 -4.11 -3.15
CA ILE A 129 -17.70 -3.44 -3.77
C ILE A 129 -16.49 -3.60 -2.85
N PRO A 130 -15.52 -4.47 -3.19
CA PRO A 130 -14.30 -4.60 -2.40
C PRO A 130 -13.42 -3.37 -2.57
N GLU A 131 -12.94 -2.82 -1.45
CA GLU A 131 -11.85 -1.87 -1.37
C GLU A 131 -10.66 -2.52 -0.67
N ILE A 132 -9.48 -2.40 -1.29
CA ILE A 132 -8.22 -2.81 -0.68
C ILE A 132 -7.32 -1.59 -0.52
N SER A 133 -7.06 -1.21 0.72
CA SER A 133 -6.03 -0.26 1.09
C SER A 133 -4.68 -0.97 1.09
N VAL A 134 -3.79 -0.59 0.18
CA VAL A 134 -2.43 -1.14 0.07
C VAL A 134 -1.54 -0.48 1.11
N PRO A 135 -0.82 -1.24 1.94
CA PRO A 135 0.05 -0.67 2.95
C PRO A 135 1.27 0.02 2.35
N SER A 136 1.99 0.76 3.19
CA SER A 136 3.29 1.34 2.80
C SER A 136 4.29 0.24 2.47
N PHE A 137 4.93 0.34 1.30
CA PHE A 137 6.06 -0.50 0.90
C PHE A 137 7.34 -0.21 1.71
N SER A 138 7.43 0.96 2.34
CA SER A 138 8.63 1.42 3.04
C SER A 138 8.63 1.06 4.52
N TRP A 139 9.78 0.57 5.01
CA TRP A 139 10.04 0.34 6.44
C TRP A 139 9.89 1.60 7.30
N ARG A 140 10.05 2.79 6.69
CA ARG A 140 9.87 4.09 7.37
C ARG A 140 8.56 4.18 8.15
N ASN A 141 7.50 3.57 7.63
CA ASN A 141 6.17 3.66 8.20
C ASN A 141 5.76 2.40 8.95
N ARG A 142 6.51 1.29 8.85
CA ARG A 142 6.13 -0.01 9.41
C ARG A 142 7.20 -1.08 9.29
N ASN A 143 7.25 -1.94 10.31
CA ASN A 143 8.21 -3.03 10.38
C ASN A 143 7.96 -4.14 9.33
N ASN A 144 6.71 -4.40 8.92
CA ASN A 144 6.30 -5.51 8.04
C ASN A 144 5.60 -5.04 6.74
N PRO A 145 6.31 -4.37 5.82
CA PRO A 145 5.70 -3.86 4.60
C PRO A 145 5.29 -4.99 3.66
N SER A 146 4.30 -4.70 2.82
CA SER A 146 3.81 -5.63 1.80
C SER A 146 3.43 -4.86 0.53
N PHE A 147 3.22 -5.60 -0.56
CA PHE A 147 2.66 -5.09 -1.80
C PHE A 147 1.64 -6.06 -2.35
N ILE A 148 0.85 -5.62 -3.33
CA ILE A 148 -0.15 -6.45 -3.99
C ILE A 148 0.25 -6.65 -5.44
N MET A 149 0.24 -7.90 -5.88
CA MET A 149 0.28 -8.27 -7.29
C MET A 149 -1.14 -8.56 -7.77
N GLY A 150 -1.51 -8.02 -8.93
CA GLY A 150 -2.84 -8.18 -9.49
C GLY A 150 -2.81 -8.70 -10.93
N SER A 151 -3.69 -9.66 -11.23
CA SER A 151 -4.06 -10.03 -12.60
C SER A 151 -5.44 -9.47 -12.89
N ILE A 152 -5.58 -8.71 -13.97
CA ILE A 152 -6.78 -7.91 -14.24
C ILE A 152 -7.25 -8.15 -15.67
N THR A 153 -8.52 -8.50 -15.81
CA THR A 153 -9.22 -8.63 -17.10
C THR A 153 -10.35 -7.58 -17.18
N PRO A 154 -11.04 -7.42 -18.32
CA PRO A 154 -12.17 -6.51 -18.43
C PRO A 154 -13.33 -6.83 -17.45
N THR A 155 -13.49 -8.10 -17.07
CA THR A 155 -14.62 -8.57 -16.25
C THR A 155 -14.23 -9.02 -14.85
N ASP A 156 -12.96 -9.35 -14.63
CA ASP A 156 -12.52 -10.01 -13.39
C ASP A 156 -11.13 -9.55 -12.93
N PHE A 157 -10.78 -9.85 -11.69
CA PHE A 157 -9.47 -9.57 -11.11
C PHE A 157 -9.07 -10.64 -10.10
N SER A 158 -7.77 -10.86 -9.93
CA SER A 158 -7.21 -11.68 -8.87
C SER A 158 -6.05 -10.92 -8.24
N LEU A 159 -6.03 -10.86 -6.91
CA LEU A 159 -5.04 -10.12 -6.14
C LEU A 159 -4.31 -11.06 -5.18
N GLN A 160 -3.00 -10.92 -5.11
CA GLN A 160 -2.14 -11.65 -4.19
C GLN A 160 -1.32 -10.64 -3.38
N LYS A 161 -1.40 -10.75 -2.06
CA LYS A 161 -0.56 -9.99 -1.13
C LYS A 161 0.80 -10.67 -0.98
N CYS A 162 1.86 -9.87 -1.02
CA CYS A 162 3.25 -10.31 -0.94
C CYS A 162 3.99 -9.52 0.14
N PHE A 163 4.49 -10.23 1.15
CA PHE A 163 5.21 -9.62 2.27
C PHE A 163 6.69 -9.43 1.94
N LEU A 164 7.24 -8.31 2.42
CA LEU A 164 8.67 -8.08 2.45
C LEU A 164 9.25 -8.52 3.79
N PRO A 165 10.59 -8.72 3.87
CA PRO A 165 11.24 -8.97 5.15
C PRO A 165 10.96 -7.87 6.17
N TYR A 166 10.89 -8.26 7.43
CA TYR A 166 10.73 -7.33 8.54
C TYR A 166 11.98 -6.47 8.71
N GLU A 167 11.83 -5.16 8.94
CA GLU A 167 12.95 -4.24 9.21
C GLU A 167 13.82 -4.75 10.35
N SER A 168 13.19 -5.12 11.47
CA SER A 168 13.87 -5.63 12.65
C SER A 168 14.64 -6.92 12.38
N ARG A 169 14.13 -7.79 11.49
CA ARG A 169 14.83 -9.01 11.08
C ARG A 169 16.05 -8.70 10.21
N VAL A 170 15.92 -7.75 9.28
CA VAL A 170 17.03 -7.31 8.43
C VAL A 170 18.15 -6.68 9.28
N PHE A 171 17.81 -5.79 10.21
CA PHE A 171 18.81 -5.23 11.13
C PHE A 171 19.45 -6.28 12.04
N ALA A 172 18.67 -7.24 12.58
CA ALA A 172 19.22 -8.32 13.38
C ALA A 172 20.24 -9.17 12.58
N ILE A 173 19.94 -9.47 11.31
CA ILE A 173 20.86 -10.20 10.42
C ILE A 173 22.14 -9.39 10.18
N TYR A 174 22.04 -8.09 9.91
CA TYR A 174 23.21 -7.23 9.71
C TYR A 174 24.08 -7.13 10.96
N CYS A 175 23.47 -6.96 12.13
CA CYS A 175 24.19 -6.94 13.41
C CYS A 175 24.90 -8.27 13.68
N ALA A 176 24.22 -9.41 13.45
CA ALA A 176 24.81 -10.73 13.63
C ALA A 176 25.97 -10.99 12.65
N ALA A 177 25.80 -10.63 11.37
CA ALA A 177 26.85 -10.74 10.36
C ALA A 177 28.06 -9.85 10.69
N GLY A 178 27.81 -8.62 11.15
CA GLY A 178 28.86 -7.69 11.60
C GLY A 178 29.63 -8.23 12.80
N ALA A 179 28.94 -8.76 13.81
CA ALA A 179 29.57 -9.39 14.97
C ALA A 179 30.42 -10.59 14.57
N LEU A 180 29.90 -11.47 13.69
CA LEU A 180 30.65 -12.60 13.16
C LEU A 180 31.90 -12.15 12.41
N LEU A 181 31.80 -11.11 11.57
CA LEU A 181 32.94 -10.55 10.85
C LEU A 181 34.02 -10.02 11.81
N VAL A 182 33.63 -9.31 12.86
CA VAL A 182 34.57 -8.83 13.90
C VAL A 182 35.27 -10.01 14.58
N ILE A 183 34.53 -11.06 14.95
CA ILE A 183 35.10 -12.27 15.55
C ILE A 183 36.12 -12.92 14.61
N LEU A 184 35.80 -13.05 13.32
CA LEU A 184 36.70 -13.63 12.32
C LEU A 184 37.97 -12.80 12.14
N ILE A 185 37.85 -11.46 12.11
CA ILE A 185 38.98 -10.54 12.02
C ILE A 185 39.89 -10.68 13.26
N LEU A 186 39.31 -10.70 14.46
CA LEU A 186 40.05 -10.87 15.71
C LEU A 186 40.76 -12.23 15.78
N ALA A 187 40.08 -13.30 15.40
CA ALA A 187 40.68 -14.64 15.32
C ALA A 187 41.85 -14.66 14.33
N HIS A 188 41.68 -14.07 13.14
CA HIS A 188 42.74 -13.97 12.15
C HIS A 188 43.97 -13.20 12.66
N PHE A 189 43.77 -12.06 13.34
CA PHE A 189 44.88 -11.33 13.97
C PHE A 189 45.56 -12.13 15.09
N GLN A 190 44.80 -12.87 15.90
CA GLN A 190 45.37 -13.77 16.92
C GLN A 190 46.19 -14.91 16.32
N LEU A 191 45.77 -15.44 15.16
CA LEU A 191 46.54 -16.45 14.42
C LEU A 191 47.81 -15.87 13.76
N LEU A 192 47.76 -14.63 13.27
CA LEU A 192 48.90 -13.95 12.64
C LEU A 192 49.90 -13.39 13.64
N THR A 193 49.48 -13.07 14.87
CA THR A 193 50.42 -12.82 15.95
C THR A 193 51.05 -14.15 16.34
N PRO A 194 52.35 -14.40 16.07
CA PRO A 194 53.01 -15.51 16.73
C PRO A 194 52.89 -15.27 18.24
N PRO A 195 52.89 -16.31 19.09
CA PRO A 195 52.85 -16.10 20.52
C PRO A 195 54.18 -15.43 20.91
N PHE A 196 54.21 -14.09 20.90
CA PHE A 196 55.34 -13.29 21.37
C PHE A 196 55.68 -13.68 22.81
N TYR A 197 54.67 -14.11 23.59
CA TYR A 197 54.84 -14.71 24.91
C TYR A 197 55.61 -16.05 24.92
N PHE A 198 55.53 -16.87 23.88
CA PHE A 198 56.33 -18.11 23.77
C PHE A 198 57.77 -17.82 23.32
N ALA A 199 57.95 -16.90 22.36
CA ALA A 199 59.28 -16.48 21.92
C ALA A 199 60.08 -15.81 23.06
N GLN A 200 59.44 -14.95 23.86
CA GLN A 200 60.08 -14.25 24.97
C GLN A 200 60.41 -15.18 26.15
N ARG A 201 59.61 -16.23 26.41
CA ARG A 201 59.94 -17.29 27.39
C ARG A 201 61.07 -18.20 26.94
N LEU A 202 61.19 -18.50 25.64
CA LEU A 202 62.30 -19.29 25.10
C LEU A 202 63.63 -18.53 25.17
N ILE A 203 63.63 -17.24 24.83
CA ILE A 203 64.83 -16.39 24.89
C ILE A 203 65.26 -16.14 26.34
N SER A 204 64.33 -16.01 27.29
CA SER A 204 64.64 -15.88 28.72
C SER A 204 65.28 -17.15 29.32
N LYS A 205 64.92 -18.35 28.85
CA LYS A 205 65.52 -19.61 29.33
C LYS A 205 66.93 -19.87 28.80
N HIS A 206 67.32 -19.31 27.66
CA HIS A 206 68.69 -19.46 27.11
C HIS A 206 69.71 -18.45 27.65
N LYS A 207 69.29 -17.42 28.42
CA LYS A 207 70.21 -16.52 29.13
C LYS A 207 70.58 -17.00 30.55
N ALA A 208 70.12 -18.18 30.95
CA ALA A 208 70.44 -18.80 32.24
C ALA A 208 71.26 -20.08 32.03
N VAL A 209 72.46 -19.94 31.44
CA VAL A 209 73.58 -20.90 31.52
C VAL A 209 74.86 -20.07 31.56
#